data_AF-X1CJT4-F1
#
_entry.id   AF-X1CJT4-F1
#
_cell.length_a   1.000
_cell.length_b   1.000
_cell.length_c   1.000
_cell.angle_alpha   90.00
_cell.angle_beta   90.00
_cell.angle_gamma   90.00
#
_symmetry.space_group_name_H-M   'P 1'
#
loop_
_entity.id
_entity.type
_entity.pdbx_description
1 polymer ?
#
loop_
_entity_poly.entity_id
_entity_poly.type
_entity_poly.pdbx_seq_one_letter_code
_entity_poly.pdbx_strand_id
1 'polypeptide(L)'
;QGYMTEATYDTGFNTAPGFQGVKAQTDLDYRYFNEDVGYGLVFFQKLAEQVGMETPIISAVITIASLLMKRDYLGEGRRTMETLGLSNFTAEELEKLLA
;
A
#
# COMPACT_ATOMS: atom_id res chain seq x y z
N GLN A 1 16.75 -0.31 1.82
CA GLN A 1 16.39 -1.70 1.47
C GLN A 1 17.67 -2.53 1.47
N GLY A 2 17.70 -3.69 2.11
CA GLY A 2 18.93 -4.48 2.33
C GLY A 2 19.66 -4.97 1.06
N TYR A 3 19.05 -4.80 -0.11
CA TYR A 3 19.63 -5.15 -1.41
C TYR A 3 20.41 -4.01 -2.09
N MET A 4 20.24 -2.76 -1.63
CA MET A 4 20.88 -1.59 -2.22
C MET A 4 22.33 -1.48 -1.75
N THR A 5 23.27 -1.45 -2.69
CA THR A 5 24.70 -1.22 -2.42
C THR A 5 25.08 0.26 -2.47
N GLU A 6 24.21 1.10 -3.04
CA GLU A 6 24.38 2.54 -3.19
C GLU A 6 23.12 3.28 -2.74
N ALA A 7 23.28 4.51 -2.26
CA ALA A 7 22.19 5.35 -1.74
C ALA A 7 21.49 6.19 -2.84
N THR A 8 21.44 5.68 -4.07
CA THR A 8 20.78 6.30 -5.22
C THR A 8 19.73 5.32 -5.75
N TYR A 9 18.52 5.80 -6.04
CA TYR A 9 17.44 4.91 -6.44
C TYR A 9 17.67 4.32 -7.83
N ASP A 10 18.08 5.17 -8.78
CA ASP A 10 18.33 4.80 -10.16
C ASP A 10 19.49 3.82 -10.29
N THR A 11 20.67 4.17 -9.80
CA THR A 11 21.85 3.31 -9.93
C THR A 11 21.71 2.10 -9.00
N GLY A 12 21.32 2.32 -7.75
CA GLY A 12 21.16 1.24 -6.77
C GLY A 12 20.10 0.20 -7.15
N PHE A 13 18.97 0.58 -7.75
CA PHE A 13 17.99 -0.40 -8.23
C PHE A 13 18.49 -1.15 -9.47
N ASN A 14 19.13 -0.45 -10.42
CA ASN A 14 19.53 -1.03 -11.69
C ASN A 14 20.75 -1.95 -11.60
N THR A 15 21.72 -1.63 -10.73
CA THR A 15 23.02 -2.31 -10.72
C THR A 15 23.26 -3.22 -9.52
N ALA A 16 22.49 -3.06 -8.43
CA ALA A 16 22.77 -3.84 -7.23
C ALA A 16 22.54 -5.34 -7.46
N PRO A 17 23.49 -6.21 -7.06
CA PRO A 17 23.38 -7.65 -7.23
C PRO A 17 22.10 -8.25 -6.65
N GLY A 18 21.55 -7.66 -5.57
CA GLY A 18 20.32 -8.12 -4.93
C GLY A 18 19.04 -7.96 -5.76
N PHE A 19 19.05 -7.14 -6.82
CA PHE A 19 17.93 -7.00 -7.75
C PHE A 19 18.16 -7.78 -9.06
N GLN A 20 19.30 -8.44 -9.25
CA GLN A 20 19.57 -9.19 -10.48
C GLN A 20 18.53 -10.29 -10.70
N GLY A 21 17.94 -10.30 -11.90
CA GLY A 21 16.92 -11.28 -12.29
C GLY A 21 15.49 -10.92 -11.85
N VAL A 22 15.29 -9.89 -11.03
CA VAL A 22 13.96 -9.36 -10.72
C VAL A 22 13.44 -8.61 -11.94
N LYS A 23 12.28 -9.01 -12.45
CA LYS A 23 11.65 -8.42 -13.62
C LYS A 23 10.31 -7.80 -13.26
N ALA A 24 9.91 -6.78 -14.02
CA ALA A 24 8.53 -6.34 -14.05
C ALA A 24 7.62 -7.44 -14.59
N GLN A 25 6.37 -7.41 -14.17
CA GLN A 25 5.36 -8.36 -14.64
C GLN A 25 4.91 -8.01 -16.04
N THR A 26 4.47 -9.02 -16.80
CA THR A 26 4.00 -8.85 -18.18
C THR A 26 2.58 -8.31 -18.26
N ASP A 27 1.81 -8.45 -17.19
CA ASP A 27 0.39 -8.16 -17.13
C ASP A 27 0.05 -7.30 -15.91
N LEU A 28 -1.00 -6.50 -16.05
CA LEU A 28 -1.49 -5.65 -14.98
C LEU A 28 -2.22 -6.46 -13.89
N ASP A 29 -2.85 -7.58 -14.26
CA ASP A 29 -3.50 -8.46 -13.28
C ASP A 29 -2.47 -9.26 -12.47
N TYR A 30 -1.91 -8.59 -11.47
CA TYR A 30 -0.88 -9.13 -10.59
C TYR A 30 -1.03 -8.58 -9.17
N ARG A 31 -0.26 -9.15 -8.22
CA ARG A 31 -0.31 -8.73 -6.81
C ARG A 31 0.04 -7.26 -6.57
N TYR A 32 0.80 -6.61 -7.45
CA TYR A 32 1.17 -5.20 -7.24
C TYR A 32 -0.04 -4.27 -7.16
N PHE A 33 -1.07 -4.47 -8.00
CA PHE A 33 -2.29 -3.67 -7.87
C PHE A 33 -3.30 -4.34 -6.94
N ASN A 34 -3.49 -5.65 -7.08
CA ASN A 34 -4.53 -6.33 -6.30
C ASN A 34 -4.22 -6.39 -4.80
N GLU A 35 -2.95 -6.55 -4.41
CA GLU A 35 -2.55 -6.61 -3.01
C GLU A 35 -2.05 -5.26 -2.50
N ASP A 36 -1.05 -4.66 -3.14
CA ASP A 36 -0.41 -3.46 -2.57
C ASP A 36 -1.36 -2.26 -2.60
N VAL A 37 -2.19 -2.11 -3.65
CA VAL A 37 -3.24 -1.08 -3.68
C VAL A 37 -4.50 -1.57 -2.97
N GLY A 38 -5.07 -2.69 -3.42
CA GLY A 38 -6.38 -3.18 -2.97
C GLY A 38 -6.46 -3.53 -1.48
N TYR A 39 -5.38 -4.02 -0.88
CA TYR A 39 -5.30 -4.24 0.56
C TYR A 39 -4.44 -3.17 1.25
N GLY A 40 -3.23 -2.91 0.76
CA GLY A 40 -2.24 -2.06 1.45
C GLY A 40 -2.64 -0.59 1.49
N LEU A 41 -2.71 0.07 0.33
CA LEU A 41 -3.01 1.49 0.26
C LEU A 41 -4.42 1.81 0.75
N VAL A 42 -5.41 0.98 0.41
CA VAL A 42 -6.79 1.13 0.92
C VAL A 42 -6.80 1.03 2.45
N PHE A 43 -6.09 0.07 3.05
CA PHE A 43 -5.98 -0.03 4.50
C PHE A 43 -5.38 1.24 5.12
N PHE A 44 -4.26 1.73 4.59
CA PHE A 44 -3.60 2.92 5.12
C PHE A 44 -4.46 4.18 4.98
N GLN A 45 -5.16 4.31 3.87
CA GLN A 45 -6.08 5.43 3.64
C GLN A 45 -7.22 5.41 4.68
N LYS A 46 -7.82 4.24 4.92
CA LYS A 46 -8.90 4.07 5.92
C LYS A 46 -8.43 4.22 7.36
N LEU A 47 -7.22 3.76 7.68
CA LEU A 47 -6.61 4.01 8.97
C LEU A 47 -6.36 5.51 9.18
N ALA A 48 -5.85 6.21 8.17
CA ALA A 48 -5.62 7.65 8.25
C ALA A 48 -6.92 8.43 8.48
N GLU A 49 -8.02 8.06 7.81
CA GLU A 49 -9.35 8.61 8.06
C GLU A 49 -9.77 8.46 9.53
N GLN A 50 -9.59 7.27 10.12
CA GLN A 50 -9.93 7.00 11.53
C GLN A 50 -9.16 7.90 12.51
N VAL A 51 -7.90 8.22 12.22
CA VAL A 51 -7.06 9.07 13.07
C VAL A 51 -7.07 10.55 12.66
N GLY A 52 -7.96 10.95 11.75
CA GLY A 52 -8.13 12.35 11.34
C GLY A 52 -6.99 12.90 10.48
N MET A 53 -6.27 12.05 9.75
CA MET A 53 -5.19 12.44 8.85
C MET A 53 -5.61 12.33 7.37
N GLU A 54 -5.21 13.32 6.57
CA GLU A 54 -5.40 13.27 5.12
C GLU A 54 -4.25 12.50 4.44
N THR A 55 -4.56 11.77 3.38
CA THR A 55 -3.57 11.03 2.57
C THR A 55 -3.76 11.29 1.06
N PRO A 56 -3.69 12.55 0.60
CA PRO A 56 -4.10 12.93 -0.76
C PRO A 56 -3.33 12.17 -1.85
N ILE A 57 -2.05 11.86 -1.63
CA ILE A 57 -1.24 11.11 -2.60
C ILE A 57 -1.62 9.63 -2.63
N ILE A 58 -1.94 9.02 -1.49
CA ILE A 58 -2.45 7.63 -1.44
C ILE A 58 -3.79 7.56 -2.17
N SER A 59 -4.71 8.49 -1.89
CA SER A 59 -6.00 8.57 -2.58
C SER A 59 -5.85 8.73 -4.09
N ALA A 60 -4.91 9.56 -4.55
CA ALA A 60 -4.62 9.74 -5.97
C ALA A 60 -4.11 8.45 -6.62
N VAL A 61 -3.18 7.74 -5.97
CA VAL A 61 -2.65 6.45 -6.47
C VAL A 61 -3.75 5.38 -6.53
N ILE A 62 -4.58 5.26 -5.49
CA ILE A 62 -5.73 4.34 -5.48
C ILE A 62 -6.67 4.66 -6.65
N THR A 63 -6.95 5.95 -6.89
CA THR A 63 -7.82 6.39 -7.99
C THR A 63 -7.26 5.97 -9.35
N ILE A 64 -5.99 6.25 -9.61
CA ILE A 64 -5.33 5.89 -10.88
C ILE A 64 -5.32 4.38 -11.07
N ALA A 65 -4.94 3.61 -10.05
CA ALA A 65 -4.91 2.15 -10.12
C ALA A 65 -6.32 1.56 -10.33
N SER A 66 -7.33 2.11 -9.65
CA SER A 66 -8.73 1.67 -9.80
C SER A 66 -9.24 1.91 -11.23
N LEU A 67 -8.92 3.06 -11.82
CA LEU A 67 -9.25 3.38 -13.20
C LEU A 67 -8.53 2.46 -14.20
N LEU A 68 -7.23 2.25 -14.01
CA LEU A 68 -6.41 1.38 -14.86
C LEU A 68 -6.91 -0.07 -14.85
N MET A 69 -7.24 -0.57 -13.66
CA MET A 69 -7.71 -1.94 -13.43
C MET A 69 -9.21 -2.12 -13.66
N LYS A 70 -9.95 -1.03 -13.92
CA LYS A 70 -11.43 -1.00 -14.02
C LYS A 70 -12.09 -1.67 -12.82
N ARG A 71 -11.59 -1.39 -11.62
CA ARG A 71 -11.98 -2.04 -10.37
C ARG A 71 -11.99 -1.03 -9.24
N ASP A 72 -13.06 -0.99 -8.45
CA ASP A 72 -13.20 -0.05 -7.35
C ASP A 72 -12.51 -0.58 -6.08
N TYR A 73 -11.19 -0.41 -5.99
CA TYR A 73 -10.43 -0.89 -4.83
C TYR A 73 -10.85 -0.22 -3.52
N LEU A 74 -11.18 1.08 -3.57
CA LEU A 74 -11.56 1.82 -2.37
C LEU A 74 -12.93 1.37 -1.86
N GLY A 75 -13.92 1.25 -2.75
CA GLY A 75 -15.27 0.81 -2.41
C GLY A 75 -15.34 -0.66 -2.01
N GLU A 76 -14.48 -1.51 -2.57
CA GLU A 76 -14.37 -2.91 -2.14
C GLU A 76 -13.90 -3.06 -0.69
N GLY A 77 -13.04 -2.15 -0.21
CA GLY A 77 -12.68 -2.05 1.20
C GLY A 77 -12.26 -3.37 1.85
N ARG A 78 -11.58 -4.26 1.11
CA ARG A 78 -11.42 -5.67 1.53
C ARG A 78 -10.60 -5.86 2.80
N ARG A 79 -9.74 -4.88 3.14
CA ARG A 79 -8.99 -4.84 4.40
C ARG A 79 -8.95 -3.41 4.93
N THR A 80 -9.73 -3.18 5.98
CA THR A 80 -9.84 -1.92 6.69
C THR A 80 -9.86 -2.17 8.20
N MET A 81 -9.70 -1.12 9.00
CA MET A 81 -9.86 -1.21 10.46
C MET A 81 -11.24 -1.75 10.86
N GLU A 82 -12.29 -1.42 10.11
CA GLU A 82 -13.64 -1.97 10.31
C GLU A 82 -13.67 -3.49 10.09
N THR A 83 -13.16 -3.98 8.95
CA THR A 83 -13.14 -5.43 8.66
C THR A 83 -12.29 -6.24 9.66
N LEU A 84 -11.35 -5.59 10.34
CA LEU A 84 -10.48 -6.19 11.35
C LEU A 84 -11.07 -6.07 12.77
N GLY A 85 -12.21 -5.38 12.96
CA GLY A 85 -12.81 -5.14 14.27
C GLY A 85 -12.04 -4.11 15.12
N LEU A 86 -11.25 -3.25 14.48
CA LEU A 86 -10.37 -2.27 15.13
C LEU A 86 -10.81 -0.80 14.94
N SER A 87 -11.94 -0.56 14.26
CA SER A 87 -12.41 0.79 13.96
C SER A 87 -12.86 1.60 15.18
N ASN A 88 -13.13 0.95 16.30
CA ASN A 88 -13.64 1.58 17.52
C ASN A 88 -12.54 2.02 18.49
N PHE A 89 -11.27 1.79 18.15
CA PHE A 89 -10.14 2.15 19.01
C PHE A 89 -9.56 3.50 18.63
N THR A 90 -9.14 4.28 19.62
CA THR A 90 -8.28 5.46 19.38
C THR A 90 -6.86 5.04 19.01
N ALA A 91 -6.05 5.98 18.53
CA ALA A 91 -4.64 5.72 18.25
C ALA A 91 -3.89 5.23 19.51
N GLU A 92 -4.15 5.84 20.67
CA GLU A 92 -3.56 5.46 21.96
C GLU A 92 -4.01 4.06 22.42
N GLU A 93 -5.25 3.67 22.13
CA GLU A 93 -5.74 2.33 22.46
C GLU A 93 -5.13 1.27 21.54
N LEU A 94 -4.98 1.57 20.24
CA LEU A 94 -4.30 0.71 19.28
C LEU A 94 -2.82 0.52 19.65
N GLU A 95 -2.14 1.58 20.09
CA GLU A 95 -0.75 1.49 20.56
C GLU A 95 -0.61 0.50 21.71
N LYS A 96 -1.54 0.53 22.69
CA LYS A 96 -1.54 -0.41 23.82
C LYS A 96 -1.92 -1.83 23.44
N LEU A 97 -2.80 -2.00 22.47
CA LEU A 97 -3.31 -3.32 22.04
C LEU A 97 -2.32 -4.09 21.16
N LEU A 98 -1.54 -3.36 20.33
CA LEU A 98 -0.68 -3.95 19.28
C LEU A 98 0.81 -4.03 19.65
N ALA A 99 1.24 -3.34 20.71
CA ALA A 99 2.60 -3.41 21.25
C ALA A 99 2.85 -4.71 22.03
#